data_AF-G3AZW6-F1
#
_entry.id   AF-G3AZW6-F1
#
_cell.length_a   1.000
_cell.length_b   1.000
_cell.length_c   1.000
_cell.angle_alpha   90.00
_cell.angle_beta   90.00
_cell.angle_gamma   90.00
#
_symmetry.space_group_name_H-M   'P 1'
#
loop_
_entity.id
_entity.type
_entity.pdbx_description
1 polymer ?
#
loop_
_entity_poly.entity_id
_entity_poly.type
_entity_poly.pdbx_seq_one_letter_code
_entity_poly.pdbx_strand_id
1 'polypeptide(L)'
;MKLWSYYFEVLEINIDDIDRITASYYKMIELKYATPLMIFQFAKFLQDEGRVKESYKIYEIGLKEFNDSRIRFEIYNNYLVQSIKFNEDKERIRDLFDKCLIELPNELVKPIIVLYSEFEYDNGLIIKAFNIVNDFIMSTSLDPIDLILLLSSKYHNNVDLRQWFEKWLTLKLTKESLMKLLKEFIKFEIANKQYDRVRTLYEYSHSNINYTFKDWEDFELEYGNESTFKKMLRFKTKLKETAADPVGFVMGSSTTSKPSNPDIIDIDM
;
A
#
# COMPACT_ATOMS: atom_id res chain seq x y z
N MET A 1 -11.67 -14.09 -36.76
CA MET A 1 -11.44 -14.57 -35.39
C MET A 1 -11.73 -16.07 -35.23
N LYS A 2 -12.98 -16.54 -35.14
CA LYS A 2 -13.30 -17.98 -34.89
C LYS A 2 -12.62 -19.00 -35.83
N LEU A 3 -12.37 -18.62 -37.09
CA LEU A 3 -11.67 -19.50 -38.05
C LEU A 3 -10.21 -19.76 -37.66
N TRP A 4 -9.52 -18.74 -37.12
CA TRP A 4 -8.13 -18.89 -36.67
C TRP A 4 -8.03 -19.70 -35.39
N SER A 5 -8.92 -19.49 -34.41
CA SER A 5 -8.94 -20.33 -33.20
C SER A 5 -9.24 -21.79 -33.53
N TYR A 6 -10.20 -22.07 -34.43
CA TYR A 6 -10.48 -23.42 -34.90
C TYR A 6 -9.31 -24.03 -35.70
N TYR A 7 -8.60 -23.23 -36.50
CA TYR A 7 -7.39 -23.67 -37.20
C TYR A 7 -6.27 -24.05 -36.21
N PHE A 8 -6.06 -23.27 -35.14
CA PHE A 8 -5.10 -23.61 -34.10
C PHE A 8 -5.53 -24.83 -33.27
N GLU A 9 -6.81 -24.95 -32.89
CA GLU A 9 -7.35 -26.17 -32.24
C GLU A 9 -7.09 -27.43 -33.09
N VAL A 10 -7.34 -27.36 -34.41
CA VAL A 10 -7.08 -28.48 -35.35
C VAL A 10 -5.58 -28.75 -35.53
N LEU A 11 -4.72 -27.72 -35.46
CA LEU A 11 -3.26 -27.88 -35.50
C LEU A 11 -2.70 -28.48 -34.20
N GLU A 12 -3.17 -28.03 -33.03
CA GLU A 12 -2.75 -28.55 -31.72
C GLU A 12 -3.14 -30.02 -31.53
N ILE A 13 -4.20 -30.49 -32.21
CA ILE A 13 -4.57 -31.91 -32.27
C ILE A 13 -3.65 -32.72 -33.21
N ASN A 14 -3.07 -32.09 -34.25
CA ASN A 14 -2.14 -32.72 -35.19
C ASN A 14 -0.67 -32.40 -34.80
N ILE A 15 -0.22 -33.03 -33.71
CA ILE A 15 1.05 -32.80 -33.00
C ILE A 15 2.31 -32.99 -33.87
N ASP A 16 2.21 -33.63 -35.05
CA ASP A 16 3.34 -34.09 -35.87
C ASP A 16 4.30 -33.00 -36.42
N ASP A 17 3.99 -31.69 -36.34
CA ASP A 17 4.87 -30.65 -36.89
C ASP A 17 4.83 -29.30 -36.13
N ILE A 18 5.44 -29.28 -34.94
CA ILE A 18 5.59 -28.10 -34.04
C ILE A 18 6.10 -26.86 -34.79
N ASP A 19 7.04 -27.02 -35.71
CA ASP A 19 7.63 -25.90 -36.45
C ASP A 19 6.64 -25.28 -37.45
N ARG A 20 5.64 -26.03 -37.96
CA ARG A 20 4.52 -25.43 -38.73
C ARG A 20 3.56 -24.65 -37.85
N ILE A 21 3.33 -25.11 -36.62
CA ILE A 21 2.45 -24.42 -35.66
C ILE A 21 3.07 -23.06 -35.29
N THR A 22 4.34 -23.05 -34.90
CA THR A 22 5.07 -21.80 -34.59
C THR A 22 5.14 -20.87 -35.81
N ALA A 23 5.44 -21.36 -37.00
CA ALA A 23 5.44 -20.56 -38.22
C ALA A 23 4.05 -19.95 -38.55
N SER A 24 2.97 -20.68 -38.28
CA SER A 24 1.59 -20.21 -38.47
C SER A 24 1.25 -19.08 -37.50
N TYR A 25 1.65 -19.21 -36.23
CA TYR A 25 1.50 -18.14 -35.24
C TYR A 25 2.34 -16.90 -35.58
N TYR A 26 3.61 -17.05 -36.01
CA TYR A 26 4.43 -15.92 -36.46
C TYR A 26 3.81 -15.18 -37.66
N LYS A 27 3.29 -15.92 -38.65
CA LYS A 27 2.60 -15.33 -39.80
C LYS A 27 1.31 -14.59 -39.40
N MET A 28 0.61 -15.05 -38.35
CA MET A 28 -0.55 -14.33 -37.82
C MET A 28 -0.17 -12.99 -37.18
N ILE A 29 0.94 -12.96 -36.44
CA ILE A 29 1.49 -11.74 -35.83
C ILE A 29 1.93 -10.76 -36.93
N GLU A 30 2.63 -11.23 -37.96
CA GLU A 30 3.03 -10.41 -39.13
C GLU A 30 1.81 -9.78 -39.85
N LEU A 31 0.73 -10.53 -39.99
CA LEU A 31 -0.53 -10.04 -40.58
C LEU A 31 -1.37 -9.14 -39.64
N LYS A 32 -0.91 -8.87 -38.41
CA LYS A 32 -1.56 -8.01 -37.39
C LYS A 32 -3.00 -8.40 -37.03
N TYR A 33 -3.37 -9.68 -37.19
CA TYR A 33 -4.67 -10.22 -36.74
C TYR A 33 -4.63 -10.83 -35.33
N ALA A 34 -3.46 -10.84 -34.67
CA ALA A 34 -3.28 -11.41 -33.35
C ALA A 34 -4.17 -10.73 -32.29
N THR A 35 -4.87 -11.53 -31.49
CA THR A 35 -5.56 -11.05 -30.28
C THR A 35 -4.70 -11.34 -29.05
N PRO A 36 -4.88 -10.62 -27.92
CA PRO A 36 -4.13 -10.90 -26.69
C PRO A 36 -4.28 -12.35 -26.22
N LEU A 37 -5.49 -12.92 -26.36
CA LEU A 37 -5.77 -14.32 -26.06
C LEU A 37 -4.90 -15.28 -26.87
N MET A 38 -4.70 -15.00 -28.17
CA MET A 38 -3.87 -15.82 -29.05
C MET A 38 -2.37 -15.68 -28.72
N ILE A 39 -1.92 -14.52 -28.23
CA ILE A 39 -0.56 -14.36 -27.70
C ILE A 39 -0.38 -15.21 -26.42
N PHE A 40 -1.37 -15.24 -25.53
CA PHE A 40 -1.33 -16.11 -24.35
C PHE A 40 -1.35 -17.60 -24.71
N GLN A 41 -2.17 -18.01 -25.67
CA GLN A 41 -2.23 -19.39 -26.16
C GLN A 41 -0.88 -19.80 -26.77
N PHE A 42 -0.31 -18.98 -27.66
CA PHE A 42 0.97 -19.27 -28.29
C PHE A 42 2.14 -19.31 -27.30
N ALA A 43 2.18 -18.36 -26.35
CA ALA A 43 3.20 -18.36 -25.31
C ALA A 43 3.07 -19.58 -24.37
N LYS A 44 1.85 -20.04 -24.08
CA LYS A 44 1.62 -21.28 -23.33
C LYS A 44 2.06 -22.52 -24.11
N PHE A 45 1.71 -22.63 -25.40
CA PHE A 45 2.16 -23.73 -26.27
C PHE A 45 3.70 -23.84 -26.27
N LEU A 46 4.41 -22.71 -26.42
CA LEU A 46 5.88 -22.67 -26.34
C LEU A 46 6.43 -23.04 -24.96
N GLN A 47 5.67 -22.88 -23.88
CA GLN A 47 6.05 -23.28 -22.52
C GLN A 47 5.82 -24.78 -22.28
N ASP A 48 4.70 -25.32 -22.77
CA ASP A 48 4.38 -26.75 -22.72
C ASP A 48 5.42 -27.57 -23.53
N GLU A 49 5.92 -27.02 -24.65
CA GLU A 49 7.06 -27.54 -25.45
C GLU A 49 8.47 -27.25 -24.85
N GLY A 50 8.55 -26.59 -23.69
CA GLY A 50 9.82 -26.26 -23.03
C GLY A 50 10.65 -25.14 -23.70
N ARG A 51 10.18 -24.53 -24.79
CA ARG A 51 10.81 -23.38 -25.49
C ARG A 51 10.54 -22.04 -24.77
N VAL A 52 10.78 -22.00 -23.47
CA VAL A 52 10.46 -20.85 -22.59
C VAL A 52 11.04 -19.52 -23.10
N LYS A 53 12.28 -19.52 -23.60
CA LYS A 53 12.94 -18.32 -24.18
C LYS A 53 12.24 -17.75 -25.43
N GLU A 54 11.51 -18.59 -26.17
CA GLU A 54 10.70 -18.12 -27.30
C GLU A 54 9.40 -17.51 -26.80
N SER A 55 8.76 -18.08 -25.77
CA SER A 55 7.56 -17.50 -25.13
C SER A 55 7.79 -16.05 -24.66
N TYR A 56 8.99 -15.73 -24.14
CA TYR A 56 9.37 -14.38 -23.73
C TYR A 56 9.45 -13.39 -24.91
N LYS A 57 9.99 -13.82 -26.06
CA LYS A 57 9.97 -13.01 -27.30
C LYS A 57 8.54 -12.74 -27.76
N ILE A 58 7.64 -13.70 -27.62
CA ILE A 58 6.22 -13.55 -27.96
C ILE A 58 5.53 -12.52 -27.05
N TYR A 59 5.82 -12.51 -25.75
CA TYR A 59 5.36 -11.44 -24.85
C TYR A 59 5.94 -10.07 -25.23
N GLU A 60 7.26 -9.98 -25.51
CA GLU A 60 7.90 -8.73 -25.96
C GLU A 60 7.34 -8.19 -27.29
N ILE A 61 6.89 -9.06 -28.19
CA ILE A 61 6.20 -8.66 -29.43
C ILE A 61 4.77 -8.19 -29.13
N GLY A 62 4.03 -8.91 -28.28
CA GLY A 62 2.68 -8.51 -27.85
C GLY A 62 2.65 -7.13 -27.19
N LEU A 63 3.63 -6.81 -26.36
CA LEU A 63 3.78 -5.50 -25.71
C LEU A 63 4.07 -4.34 -26.68
N LYS A 64 4.59 -4.62 -27.88
CA LYS A 64 4.85 -3.64 -28.95
C LYS A 64 3.64 -3.43 -29.86
N GLU A 65 2.85 -4.48 -30.10
CA GLU A 65 1.66 -4.39 -30.97
C GLU A 65 0.43 -3.82 -30.23
N PHE A 66 0.30 -4.06 -28.91
CA PHE A 66 -0.83 -3.54 -28.13
C PHE A 66 -0.49 -2.26 -27.37
N ASN A 67 -1.13 -1.16 -27.78
CA ASN A 67 -0.99 0.16 -27.13
C ASN A 67 -1.92 0.39 -25.92
N ASP A 68 -2.93 -0.46 -25.70
CA ASP A 68 -3.88 -0.31 -24.58
C ASP A 68 -3.22 -0.73 -23.25
N SER A 69 -3.14 0.20 -22.29
CA SER A 69 -2.59 -0.02 -20.95
C SER A 69 -3.19 -1.22 -20.21
N ARG A 70 -4.47 -1.55 -20.42
CA ARG A 70 -5.13 -2.70 -19.76
C ARG A 70 -4.61 -4.03 -20.32
N ILE A 71 -4.52 -4.11 -21.65
CA ILE A 71 -4.00 -5.30 -22.35
C ILE A 71 -2.52 -5.50 -22.01
N ARG A 72 -1.73 -4.41 -21.99
CA ARG A 72 -0.32 -4.45 -21.59
C ARG A 72 -0.14 -4.92 -20.15
N PHE A 73 -1.00 -4.47 -19.22
CA PHE A 73 -1.00 -4.96 -17.84
C PHE A 73 -1.25 -6.48 -17.76
N GLU A 74 -2.25 -7.01 -18.48
CA GLU A 74 -2.51 -8.46 -18.50
C GLU A 74 -1.33 -9.26 -19.08
N ILE A 75 -0.71 -8.75 -20.15
CA ILE A 75 0.47 -9.37 -20.76
C ILE A 75 1.65 -9.38 -19.78
N TYR A 76 1.92 -8.25 -19.14
CA TYR A 76 2.99 -8.14 -18.14
C TYR A 76 2.75 -9.04 -16.93
N ASN A 77 1.52 -9.10 -16.40
CA ASN A 77 1.19 -9.94 -15.25
C ASN A 77 1.44 -11.43 -15.55
N ASN A 78 1.03 -11.92 -16.73
CA ASN A 78 1.32 -13.30 -17.14
C ASN A 78 2.83 -13.50 -17.35
N TYR A 79 3.51 -12.61 -18.09
CA TYR A 79 4.96 -12.71 -18.33
C TYR A 79 5.75 -12.78 -17.01
N LEU A 80 5.49 -11.86 -16.06
CA LEU A 80 6.14 -11.84 -14.74
C LEU A 80 5.91 -13.15 -13.95
N VAL A 81 4.67 -13.63 -13.87
CA VAL A 81 4.33 -14.88 -13.19
C VAL A 81 5.06 -16.07 -13.81
N GLN A 82 5.23 -16.09 -15.14
CA GLN A 82 5.97 -17.17 -15.82
C GLN A 82 7.48 -17.05 -15.61
N SER A 83 8.08 -15.87 -15.74
CA SER A 83 9.52 -15.66 -15.48
C SER A 83 9.92 -16.02 -14.05
N ILE A 84 9.05 -15.78 -13.06
CA ILE A 84 9.23 -16.23 -11.67
C ILE A 84 9.15 -17.77 -11.58
N LYS A 85 8.14 -18.41 -12.18
CA LYS A 85 7.99 -19.89 -12.17
C LYS A 85 9.15 -20.63 -12.82
N PHE A 86 9.66 -20.12 -13.94
CA PHE A 86 10.80 -20.72 -14.65
C PHE A 86 12.15 -20.28 -14.07
N ASN A 87 12.16 -19.50 -12.98
CA ASN A 87 13.35 -19.05 -12.25
C ASN A 87 14.40 -18.41 -13.17
N GLU A 88 13.97 -17.44 -13.98
CA GLU A 88 14.83 -16.65 -14.86
C GLU A 88 15.82 -15.77 -14.06
N ASP A 89 16.88 -15.27 -14.73
CA ASP A 89 17.89 -14.42 -14.10
C ASP A 89 17.27 -13.25 -13.34
N LYS A 90 17.61 -13.15 -12.04
CA LYS A 90 16.94 -12.22 -11.10
C LYS A 90 17.04 -10.74 -11.53
N GLU A 91 18.12 -10.37 -12.19
CA GLU A 91 18.31 -9.02 -12.75
C GLU A 91 17.37 -8.77 -13.94
N ARG A 92 17.19 -9.75 -14.82
CA ARG A 92 16.27 -9.66 -15.96
C ARG A 92 14.81 -9.58 -15.52
N ILE A 93 14.44 -10.26 -14.43
CA ILE A 93 13.11 -10.12 -13.79
C ILE A 93 12.93 -8.70 -13.21
N ARG A 94 13.95 -8.13 -12.56
CA ARG A 94 13.91 -6.74 -12.05
C ARG A 94 13.78 -5.72 -13.17
N ASP A 95 14.58 -5.84 -14.24
CA ASP A 95 14.48 -4.99 -15.43
C ASP A 95 13.07 -5.05 -16.05
N LEU A 96 12.42 -6.21 -16.00
CA LEU A 96 11.05 -6.39 -16.47
C LEU A 96 10.05 -5.67 -15.56
N PHE A 97 10.15 -5.82 -14.23
CA PHE A 97 9.35 -5.06 -13.28
C PHE A 97 9.53 -3.55 -13.43
N ASP A 98 10.76 -3.06 -13.50
CA ASP A 98 11.05 -1.63 -13.58
C ASP A 98 10.51 -1.03 -14.90
N LYS A 99 10.53 -1.77 -16.01
CA LYS A 99 9.81 -1.40 -17.26
C LYS A 99 8.29 -1.34 -17.05
N CYS A 100 7.69 -2.31 -16.36
CA CYS A 100 6.25 -2.27 -16.06
C CYS A 100 5.86 -0.99 -15.29
N LEU A 101 6.68 -0.59 -14.31
CA LEU A 101 6.44 0.61 -13.50
C LEU A 101 6.51 1.91 -14.31
N ILE A 102 7.37 1.97 -15.34
CA ILE A 102 7.52 3.14 -16.22
C ILE A 102 6.38 3.22 -17.25
N GLU A 103 5.92 2.08 -17.76
CA GLU A 103 5.04 2.02 -18.93
C GLU A 103 3.54 1.95 -18.61
N LEU A 104 3.16 1.68 -17.36
CA LEU A 104 1.77 1.50 -16.93
C LEU A 104 1.29 2.66 -16.02
N PRO A 105 0.02 3.09 -16.13
CA PRO A 105 -0.53 4.12 -15.26
C PRO A 105 -0.78 3.59 -13.85
N ASN A 106 -0.44 4.39 -12.82
CA ASN A 106 -0.42 4.01 -11.39
C ASN A 106 -1.68 3.28 -10.88
N GLU A 107 -2.86 3.52 -11.47
CA GLU A 107 -4.11 2.83 -11.16
C GLU A 107 -4.02 1.31 -11.27
N LEU A 108 -3.37 0.80 -12.34
CA LEU A 108 -3.27 -0.63 -12.64
C LEU A 108 -2.06 -1.30 -12.00
N VAL A 109 -1.09 -0.53 -11.49
CA VAL A 109 0.22 -1.07 -11.09
C VAL A 109 0.19 -1.77 -9.72
N LYS A 110 -0.88 -1.57 -8.91
CA LYS A 110 -1.02 -2.17 -7.56
C LYS A 110 -0.69 -3.68 -7.50
N PRO A 111 -1.22 -4.57 -8.36
CA PRO A 111 -0.93 -6.00 -8.28
C PRO A 111 0.51 -6.36 -8.67
N ILE A 112 1.12 -5.60 -9.60
CA ILE A 112 2.52 -5.78 -10.03
C ILE A 112 3.47 -5.44 -8.88
N ILE A 113 3.17 -4.40 -8.09
CA ILE A 113 3.98 -4.03 -6.91
C ILE A 113 3.87 -5.08 -5.80
N VAL A 114 2.67 -5.62 -5.57
CA VAL A 114 2.51 -6.75 -4.64
C VAL A 114 3.42 -7.91 -5.08
N LEU A 115 3.35 -8.31 -6.36
CA LEU A 115 4.18 -9.37 -6.93
C LEU A 115 5.70 -9.05 -6.86
N TYR A 116 6.11 -7.81 -7.11
CA TYR A 116 7.52 -7.38 -7.01
C TYR A 116 8.01 -7.41 -5.56
N SER A 117 7.17 -6.98 -4.61
CA SER A 117 7.51 -7.00 -3.19
C SER A 117 7.64 -8.42 -2.65
N GLU A 118 6.79 -9.35 -3.10
CA GLU A 118 6.88 -10.78 -2.82
C GLU A 118 8.17 -11.37 -3.41
N PHE A 119 8.45 -11.10 -4.69
CA PHE A 119 9.67 -11.56 -5.35
C PHE A 119 10.95 -11.08 -4.66
N GLU A 120 11.05 -9.81 -4.27
CA GLU A 120 12.25 -9.33 -3.56
C GLU A 120 12.31 -9.84 -2.10
N TYR A 121 11.17 -10.13 -1.46
CA TYR A 121 11.15 -10.77 -0.14
C TYR A 121 11.65 -12.22 -0.18
N ASP A 122 11.17 -13.03 -1.14
CA ASP A 122 11.63 -14.41 -1.35
C ASP A 122 13.12 -14.46 -1.71
N ASN A 123 13.65 -13.39 -2.32
CA ASN A 123 15.08 -13.19 -2.58
C ASN A 123 15.88 -12.63 -1.39
N GLY A 124 15.23 -12.36 -0.24
CA GLY A 124 15.86 -11.84 0.98
C GLY A 124 16.15 -10.33 1.00
N LEU A 125 15.72 -9.58 -0.02
CA LEU A 125 15.98 -8.14 -0.17
C LEU A 125 14.82 -7.29 0.36
N ILE A 126 14.51 -7.51 1.64
CA ILE A 126 13.39 -6.91 2.38
C ILE A 126 13.37 -5.38 2.27
N ILE A 127 14.53 -4.73 2.41
CA ILE A 127 14.65 -3.26 2.31
C ILE A 127 14.23 -2.76 0.92
N LYS A 128 14.61 -3.47 -0.15
CA LYS A 128 14.25 -3.11 -1.51
C LYS A 128 12.74 -3.24 -1.73
N ALA A 129 12.13 -4.33 -1.23
CA ALA A 129 10.68 -4.52 -1.28
C ALA A 129 9.91 -3.35 -0.63
N PHE A 130 10.34 -2.88 0.56
CA PHE A 130 9.73 -1.72 1.21
C PHE A 130 9.97 -0.39 0.47
N ASN A 131 11.16 -0.19 -0.13
CA ASN A 131 11.43 1.02 -0.93
C ASN A 131 10.48 1.10 -2.13
N ILE A 132 10.34 0.02 -2.92
CA ILE A 132 9.44 -0.04 -4.09
C ILE A 132 7.99 0.34 -3.70
N VAL A 133 7.52 -0.21 -2.58
CA VAL A 133 6.19 0.10 -2.03
C VAL A 133 6.09 1.57 -1.63
N ASN A 134 7.09 2.10 -0.92
CA ASN A 134 7.10 3.49 -0.50
C ASN A 134 7.10 4.46 -1.69
N ASP A 135 7.88 4.16 -2.73
CA ASP A 135 7.98 5.00 -3.92
C ASP A 135 6.64 5.01 -4.69
N PHE A 136 5.90 3.90 -4.70
CA PHE A 136 4.53 3.86 -5.21
C PHE A 136 3.54 4.63 -4.32
N ILE A 137 3.65 4.52 -2.99
CA ILE A 137 2.83 5.30 -2.05
C ILE A 137 3.02 6.80 -2.29
N MET A 138 4.25 7.24 -2.58
CA MET A 138 4.58 8.63 -2.87
C MET A 138 4.11 9.10 -4.26
N SER A 139 4.06 8.22 -5.26
CA SER A 139 3.62 8.57 -6.63
C SER A 139 2.10 8.44 -6.84
N THR A 140 1.39 7.83 -5.89
CA THR A 140 -0.04 7.50 -6.04
C THR A 140 -0.94 8.51 -5.33
N SER A 141 -1.96 9.00 -6.03
CA SER A 141 -3.00 9.89 -5.50
C SER A 141 -4.17 9.16 -4.81
N LEU A 142 -4.24 7.84 -4.95
CA LEU A 142 -5.23 6.96 -4.33
C LEU A 142 -4.81 6.56 -2.91
N ASP A 143 -5.78 6.31 -2.03
CA ASP A 143 -5.51 5.75 -0.71
C ASP A 143 -4.71 4.43 -0.80
N PRO A 144 -3.50 4.35 -0.23
CA PRO A 144 -2.61 3.19 -0.35
C PRO A 144 -2.78 2.17 0.78
N ILE A 145 -3.80 2.36 1.64
CA ILE A 145 -3.97 1.63 2.90
C ILE A 145 -3.95 0.13 2.67
N ASP A 146 -4.71 -0.36 1.68
CA ASP A 146 -4.90 -1.80 1.44
C ASP A 146 -3.57 -2.49 1.11
N LEU A 147 -2.66 -1.79 0.42
CA LEU A 147 -1.31 -2.26 0.17
C LEU A 147 -0.49 -2.30 1.46
N ILE A 148 -0.53 -1.25 2.28
CA ILE A 148 0.17 -1.19 3.57
C ILE A 148 -0.33 -2.28 4.53
N LEU A 149 -1.64 -2.50 4.61
CA LEU A 149 -2.26 -3.56 5.40
C LEU A 149 -1.76 -4.94 4.95
N LEU A 150 -1.81 -5.23 3.64
CA LEU A 150 -1.32 -6.50 3.08
C LEU A 150 0.14 -6.75 3.43
N LEU A 151 1.01 -5.75 3.23
CA LEU A 151 2.45 -5.89 3.50
C LEU A 151 2.74 -6.00 5.00
N SER A 152 2.01 -5.26 5.84
CA SER A 152 2.10 -5.42 7.30
C SER A 152 1.77 -6.86 7.72
N SER A 153 0.74 -7.47 7.11
CA SER A 153 0.33 -8.85 7.41
C SER A 153 1.35 -9.90 6.99
N LYS A 154 2.06 -9.68 5.88
CA LYS A 154 3.09 -10.60 5.37
C LYS A 154 4.43 -10.47 6.08
N TYR A 155 4.79 -9.25 6.51
CA TYR A 155 6.12 -8.94 7.02
C TYR A 155 6.18 -8.73 8.55
N HIS A 156 5.17 -9.18 9.30
CA HIS A 156 5.05 -9.03 10.76
C HIS A 156 6.32 -9.37 11.58
N ASN A 157 7.20 -10.25 11.09
CA ASN A 157 8.43 -10.65 11.77
C ASN A 157 9.60 -9.66 11.61
N ASN A 158 9.48 -8.63 10.76
CA ASN A 158 10.58 -7.73 10.43
C ASN A 158 10.60 -6.49 11.35
N VAL A 159 11.71 -6.31 12.09
CA VAL A 159 11.89 -5.16 13.00
C VAL A 159 11.91 -3.82 12.26
N ASP A 160 12.43 -3.79 11.04
CA ASP A 160 12.55 -2.57 10.21
C ASP A 160 11.19 -2.00 9.77
N LEU A 161 10.14 -2.82 9.81
CA LEU A 161 8.76 -2.43 9.47
C LEU A 161 8.27 -1.29 10.38
N ARG A 162 8.77 -1.18 11.62
CA ARG A 162 8.54 -0.03 12.52
C ARG A 162 8.93 1.31 11.88
N GLN A 163 10.11 1.39 11.26
CA GLN A 163 10.59 2.64 10.63
C GLN A 163 9.70 3.03 9.45
N TRP A 164 9.13 2.04 8.76
CA TRP A 164 8.17 2.26 7.68
C TRP A 164 6.81 2.72 8.19
N PHE A 165 6.29 2.17 9.28
CA PHE A 165 5.10 2.71 9.95
C PHE A 165 5.31 4.18 10.38
N GLU A 166 6.44 4.51 11.02
CA GLU A 166 6.76 5.89 11.41
C GLU A 166 6.82 6.83 10.19
N LYS A 167 7.42 6.40 9.07
CA LYS A 167 7.37 7.16 7.80
C LYS A 167 5.94 7.33 7.30
N TRP A 168 5.15 6.26 7.22
CA TRP A 168 3.76 6.31 6.72
C TRP A 168 2.84 7.16 7.60
N LEU A 169 3.11 7.30 8.91
CA LEU A 169 2.41 8.22 9.80
C LEU A 169 2.71 9.71 9.53
N THR A 170 3.84 10.03 8.91
CA THR A 170 4.18 11.42 8.50
C THR A 170 3.58 11.80 7.13
N LEU A 171 3.09 10.83 6.37
CA LEU A 171 2.38 11.07 5.12
C LEU A 171 0.97 11.62 5.38
N LYS A 172 0.49 12.50 4.48
CA LYS A 172 -0.83 13.14 4.57
C LYS A 172 -1.96 12.20 4.11
N LEU A 173 -2.18 11.13 4.85
CA LEU A 173 -3.31 10.20 4.67
C LEU A 173 -4.63 10.83 5.14
N THR A 174 -5.78 10.32 4.65
CA THR A 174 -7.08 10.70 5.22
C THR A 174 -7.21 10.17 6.66
N LYS A 175 -8.12 10.76 7.46
CA LYS A 175 -8.29 10.35 8.88
C LYS A 175 -8.69 8.88 9.04
N GLU A 176 -9.50 8.34 8.13
CA GLU A 176 -9.92 6.93 8.13
C GLU A 176 -8.75 6.00 7.79
N SER A 177 -7.97 6.39 6.79
CA SER A 177 -6.74 5.73 6.33
C SER A 177 -5.71 5.62 7.48
N LEU A 178 -5.51 6.74 8.19
CA LEU A 178 -4.62 6.85 9.34
C LEU A 178 -5.11 6.00 10.53
N MET A 179 -6.43 5.96 10.78
CA MET A 179 -7.01 5.12 11.84
C MET A 179 -6.79 3.62 11.59
N LYS A 180 -6.94 3.16 10.33
CA LYS A 180 -6.63 1.77 9.94
C LYS A 180 -5.14 1.45 10.12
N LEU A 181 -4.26 2.37 9.70
CA LEU A 181 -2.81 2.24 9.84
C LEU A 181 -2.38 2.11 11.31
N LEU A 182 -2.91 2.97 12.18
CA LEU A 182 -2.62 2.93 13.63
C LEU A 182 -3.06 1.63 14.28
N LYS A 183 -4.24 1.09 13.89
CA LYS A 183 -4.73 -0.19 14.41
C LYS A 183 -3.77 -1.35 14.10
N GLU A 184 -3.25 -1.45 12.88
CA GLU A 184 -2.25 -2.49 12.57
C GLU A 184 -0.89 -2.22 13.20
N PHE A 185 -0.45 -0.96 13.32
CA PHE A 185 0.80 -0.65 13.99
C PHE A 185 0.75 -1.01 15.49
N ILE A 186 -0.38 -0.76 16.15
CA ILE A 186 -0.64 -1.19 17.53
C ILE A 186 -0.56 -2.72 17.65
N LYS A 187 -1.26 -3.48 16.78
CA LYS A 187 -1.19 -4.96 16.77
C LYS A 187 0.25 -5.46 16.55
N PHE A 188 1.00 -4.82 15.66
CA PHE A 188 2.40 -5.15 15.38
C PHE A 188 3.30 -4.91 16.61
N GLU A 189 3.16 -3.80 17.33
CA GLU A 189 3.92 -3.55 18.55
C GLU A 189 3.49 -4.44 19.73
N ILE A 190 2.21 -4.84 19.81
CA ILE A 190 1.72 -5.85 20.77
C ILE A 190 2.37 -7.22 20.47
N ALA A 191 2.39 -7.66 19.22
CA ALA A 191 3.05 -8.91 18.81
C ALA A 191 4.56 -8.89 19.15
N ASN A 192 5.21 -7.74 18.98
CA ASN A 192 6.61 -7.51 19.37
C ASN A 192 6.82 -7.23 20.88
N LYS A 193 5.75 -7.27 21.70
CA LYS A 193 5.75 -7.06 23.16
C LYS A 193 6.28 -5.69 23.62
N GLN A 194 6.16 -4.66 22.78
CA GLN A 194 6.65 -3.30 23.04
C GLN A 194 5.54 -2.40 23.63
N TYR A 195 5.00 -2.80 24.79
CA TYR A 195 3.81 -2.18 25.38
C TYR A 195 3.95 -0.67 25.67
N ASP A 196 5.14 -0.18 26.01
CA ASP A 196 5.36 1.25 26.24
C ASP A 196 5.27 2.09 24.95
N ARG A 197 5.63 1.52 23.80
CA ARG A 197 5.40 2.16 22.49
C ARG A 197 3.92 2.18 22.15
N VAL A 198 3.19 1.08 22.37
CA VAL A 198 1.73 1.01 22.17
C VAL A 198 1.02 2.15 22.91
N ARG A 199 1.43 2.46 24.15
CA ARG A 199 0.91 3.61 24.92
C ARG A 199 1.13 4.95 24.22
N THR A 200 2.37 5.22 23.76
CA THR A 200 2.66 6.47 23.02
C THR A 200 1.88 6.56 21.69
N LEU A 201 1.61 5.43 21.03
CA LEU A 201 0.77 5.38 19.83
C LEU A 201 -0.69 5.66 20.14
N TYR A 202 -1.23 5.17 21.27
CA TYR A 202 -2.57 5.56 21.71
C TYR A 202 -2.66 7.04 22.08
N GLU A 203 -1.65 7.62 22.75
CA GLU A 203 -1.59 9.07 23.03
C GLU A 203 -1.63 9.91 21.74
N TYR A 204 -0.84 9.51 20.73
CA TYR A 204 -0.86 10.12 19.39
C TYR A 204 -2.22 9.96 18.67
N SER A 205 -2.80 8.76 18.74
CA SER A 205 -4.10 8.43 18.12
C SER A 205 -5.24 9.30 18.64
N HIS A 206 -5.32 9.46 19.97
CA HIS A 206 -6.34 10.28 20.60
C HIS A 206 -6.13 11.77 20.31
N SER A 207 -4.88 12.25 20.26
CA SER A 207 -4.56 13.65 19.98
C SER A 207 -4.94 14.12 18.58
N ASN A 208 -4.83 13.24 17.57
CA ASN A 208 -5.04 13.62 16.16
C ASN A 208 -6.39 13.18 15.56
N ILE A 209 -6.98 12.08 16.04
CA ILE A 209 -8.11 11.40 15.35
C ILE A 209 -9.36 11.28 16.22
N ASN A 210 -9.32 11.65 17.50
CA ASN A 210 -10.37 11.36 18.49
C ASN A 210 -10.71 9.85 18.52
N TYR A 211 -9.67 9.04 18.67
CA TYR A 211 -9.78 7.60 18.78
C TYR A 211 -10.67 7.16 19.96
N THR A 212 -11.25 5.96 19.90
CA THR A 212 -12.14 5.46 20.96
C THR A 212 -11.33 4.84 22.11
N PHE A 213 -11.47 5.39 23.32
CA PHE A 213 -10.75 4.93 24.53
C PHE A 213 -10.94 3.45 24.90
N LYS A 214 -11.99 2.77 24.41
CA LYS A 214 -12.28 1.37 24.74
C LYS A 214 -11.12 0.44 24.41
N ASP A 215 -10.59 0.51 23.19
CA ASP A 215 -9.49 -0.36 22.77
C ASP A 215 -8.21 -0.14 23.60
N TRP A 216 -8.02 1.05 24.19
CA TRP A 216 -6.91 1.32 25.12
C TRP A 216 -7.22 0.83 26.54
N GLU A 217 -8.48 0.92 26.99
CA GLU A 217 -8.95 0.31 28.24
C GLU A 217 -8.76 -1.21 28.21
N ASP A 218 -9.19 -1.87 27.13
CA ASP A 218 -9.04 -3.31 26.92
C ASP A 218 -7.54 -3.71 26.88
N PHE A 219 -6.70 -2.95 26.16
CA PHE A 219 -5.25 -3.18 26.12
C PHE A 219 -4.56 -3.06 27.49
N GLU A 220 -4.90 -2.06 28.31
CA GLU A 220 -4.31 -1.92 29.66
C GLU A 220 -4.89 -2.93 30.66
N LEU A 221 -6.06 -3.53 30.39
CA LEU A 221 -6.58 -4.65 31.18
C LEU A 221 -5.83 -5.97 30.89
N GLU A 222 -5.42 -6.20 29.63
CA GLU A 222 -4.66 -7.41 29.24
C GLU A 222 -3.15 -7.31 29.54
N TYR A 223 -2.53 -6.15 29.29
CA TYR A 223 -1.06 -5.97 29.29
C TYR A 223 -0.56 -4.85 30.22
N GLY A 224 -1.46 -4.23 30.99
CA GLY A 224 -1.15 -3.08 31.86
C GLY A 224 -0.88 -3.44 33.32
N ASN A 225 -0.60 -2.39 34.10
CA ASN A 225 -0.50 -2.41 35.55
C ASN A 225 -1.37 -1.28 36.13
N GLU A 226 -1.70 -1.33 37.43
CA GLU A 226 -2.52 -0.29 38.08
C GLU A 226 -1.93 1.13 37.90
N SER A 227 -0.60 1.25 37.83
CA SER A 227 0.10 2.52 37.60
C SER A 227 0.01 3.04 36.15
N THR A 228 -0.08 2.15 35.14
CA THR A 228 -0.26 2.56 33.73
C THR A 228 -1.71 2.89 33.46
N PHE A 229 -2.66 2.11 34.00
CA PHE A 229 -4.09 2.40 33.94
C PHE A 229 -4.43 3.78 34.54
N LYS A 230 -3.84 4.12 35.71
CA LYS A 230 -3.97 5.46 36.31
C LYS A 230 -3.39 6.59 35.45
N LYS A 231 -2.33 6.34 34.66
CA LYS A 231 -1.79 7.33 33.71
C LYS A 231 -2.76 7.57 32.54
N MET A 232 -3.30 6.50 31.96
CA MET A 232 -4.32 6.59 30.90
C MET A 232 -5.56 7.36 31.38
N LEU A 233 -6.07 7.08 32.59
CA LEU A 233 -7.19 7.84 33.16
C LEU A 233 -6.89 9.33 33.33
N ARG A 234 -5.68 9.71 33.76
CA ARG A 234 -5.27 11.12 33.84
C ARG A 234 -5.23 11.78 32.46
N PHE A 235 -4.72 11.08 31.45
CA PHE A 235 -4.70 11.57 30.07
C PHE A 235 -6.12 11.74 29.49
N LYS A 236 -7.02 10.78 29.75
CA LYS A 236 -8.44 10.84 29.40
C LYS A 236 -9.17 12.02 30.06
N THR A 237 -8.87 12.32 31.32
CA THR A 237 -9.42 13.50 32.02
C THR A 237 -8.88 14.79 31.42
N LYS A 238 -7.56 14.91 31.21
CA LYS A 238 -6.94 16.08 30.58
C LYS A 238 -7.52 16.39 29.20
N LEU A 239 -7.75 15.36 28.37
CA LEU A 239 -8.36 15.55 27.04
C LEU A 239 -9.81 16.06 27.13
N LYS A 240 -10.59 15.59 28.12
CA LYS A 240 -11.94 16.10 28.37
C LYS A 240 -11.93 17.56 28.82
N GLU A 241 -11.00 17.94 29.70
CA GLU A 241 -10.82 19.34 30.13
C GLU A 241 -10.50 20.23 28.92
N THR A 242 -9.52 19.86 28.10
CA THR A 242 -9.19 20.64 26.88
C THR A 242 -10.30 20.68 25.82
N ALA A 243 -11.22 19.71 25.82
CA ALA A 243 -12.40 19.71 24.95
C ALA A 243 -13.60 20.47 25.54
N ALA A 244 -13.61 20.71 26.87
CA ALA A 244 -14.63 21.44 27.58
C ALA A 244 -14.40 22.97 27.59
N ASP A 245 -13.20 23.43 27.20
CA ASP A 245 -12.81 24.85 27.10
C ASP A 245 -12.77 25.39 25.64
N PRO A 246 -13.89 25.48 24.90
CA PRO A 246 -13.87 26.07 23.55
C PRO A 246 -13.92 27.60 23.54
N VAL A 247 -14.29 28.28 24.64
CA VAL A 247 -14.44 29.75 24.68
C VAL A 247 -14.03 30.37 26.03
N GLY A 248 -12.89 31.06 26.04
CA GLY A 248 -12.71 32.33 26.75
C GLY A 248 -12.82 32.36 28.27
N PHE A 249 -11.75 31.95 28.97
CA PHE A 249 -11.49 32.45 30.33
C PHE A 249 -10.99 33.91 30.26
N VAL A 250 -11.89 34.83 29.91
CA VAL A 250 -11.65 36.28 30.03
C VAL A 250 -11.67 36.62 31.52
N MET A 251 -10.50 36.51 32.15
CA MET A 251 -10.25 37.08 33.48
C MET A 251 -10.59 38.57 33.44
N GLY A 252 -11.69 38.94 34.09
CA GLY A 252 -12.13 40.33 34.20
C GLY A 252 -11.14 41.15 34.99
N SER A 253 -10.27 41.88 34.31
CA SER A 253 -9.31 42.83 34.90
C SER A 253 -9.99 44.13 35.34
N SER A 254 -10.93 44.03 36.30
CA SER A 254 -11.53 45.21 36.94
C SER A 254 -10.61 45.77 38.04
N THR A 255 -9.46 46.31 37.64
CA THR A 255 -8.57 47.11 38.50
C THR A 255 -8.42 48.53 37.96
N THR A 256 -9.47 49.33 38.15
CA THR A 256 -9.47 50.80 38.07
C THR A 256 -10.43 51.29 39.15
N SER A 257 -9.91 51.71 40.31
CA SER A 257 -9.36 53.04 40.62
C SER A 257 -10.39 53.88 41.37
N LYS A 258 -10.09 54.21 42.63
CA LYS A 258 -10.90 55.13 43.46
C LYS A 258 -11.13 56.46 42.73
N PRO A 259 -12.36 57.01 42.71
CA PRO A 259 -12.52 58.44 42.51
C PRO A 259 -12.09 59.17 43.78
N SER A 260 -11.09 60.06 43.67
CA SER A 260 -10.81 61.05 44.71
C SER A 260 -11.95 62.05 44.79
N ASN A 261 -12.36 62.40 46.01
CA ASN A 261 -13.33 63.45 46.26
C ASN A 261 -12.62 64.81 46.45
N PRO A 262 -13.02 65.88 45.74
CA PRO A 262 -12.69 67.25 46.10
C PRO A 262 -13.94 68.03 46.52
N ASP A 263 -14.01 68.31 47.82
CA ASP A 263 -14.52 69.50 48.51
C ASP A 263 -15.83 70.23 48.09
N ILE A 264 -16.83 70.12 48.99
CA ILE A 264 -17.54 71.21 49.72
C ILE A 264 -18.42 72.22 48.92
N ILE A 265 -19.44 72.75 49.63
CA ILE A 265 -20.41 73.82 49.32
C ILE A 265 -21.81 73.35 48.88
N ASP A 266 -22.92 73.58 49.62
CA ASP A 266 -23.14 73.74 51.09
C ASP A 266 -24.67 73.63 51.39
N ILE A 267 -25.06 73.23 52.61
CA ILE A 267 -26.42 73.41 53.16
C ILE A 267 -26.34 73.63 54.68
N ASP A 268 -26.76 74.80 55.15
CA ASP A 268 -27.58 74.93 56.37
C ASP A 268 -28.34 76.27 56.39
N MET A 269 -29.31 76.38 57.31
CA MET A 269 -30.21 77.54 57.51
C MET A 269 -29.55 78.75 58.18
#